data_AF-A0A257JAL7-F1
#
_entry.id   AF-A0A257JAL7-F1
#
_cell.length_a   1.000
_cell.length_b   1.000
_cell.length_c   1.000
_cell.angle_alpha   90.00
_cell.angle_beta   90.00
_cell.angle_gamma   90.00
#
_symmetry.space_group_name_H-M   'P 1'
#
loop_
_entity.id
_entity.type
_entity.pdbx_description
1 polymer ?
#
loop_
_entity_poly.entity_id
_entity_poly.type
_entity_poly.pdbx_seq_one_letter_code
_entity_poly.pdbx_strand_id
1 'polypeptide(L)' 'MTSPLFPHRHLLGIAGLQPHEILYLLDEAEQWVTLNRSLTKHDDRLAGLTQINAFFENSTRTLLSFEIAGKRLGAD' A
#
# COMPACT_ATOMS: atom_id res chain seq x y z
N MET A 1 -7.81 12.30 3.83
CA MET A 1 -7.13 13.11 4.86
C MET A 1 -5.83 12.42 5.17
N THR A 2 -4.71 13.14 5.30
CA THR A 2 -3.40 12.55 5.60
C THR A 2 -3.23 12.37 7.11
N SER A 3 -2.58 11.29 7.52
CA SER A 3 -2.24 11.04 8.93
C SER A 3 -1.24 12.11 9.40
N PRO A 4 -1.30 12.59 10.65
CA PRO A 4 -0.25 13.47 11.17
C PRO A 4 1.12 12.78 11.20
N LEU A 5 1.16 11.43 11.18
CA LEU A 5 2.38 10.62 11.10
C LEU A 5 2.89 10.40 9.66
N PHE A 6 2.03 10.68 8.67
CA PHE A 6 2.38 10.63 7.25
C PHE A 6 1.56 11.68 6.48
N PRO A 7 2.01 12.95 6.47
CA PRO A 7 1.27 14.09 5.94
C PRO A 7 1.27 14.16 4.40
N HIS A 8 1.81 13.16 3.70
CA HIS A 8 1.92 13.15 2.24
C HIS A 8 0.70 12.50 1.60
N ARG A 9 0.09 13.20 0.62
CA ARG A 9 -0.98 12.63 -0.21
C ARG A 9 -0.45 11.67 -1.28
N HIS A 10 0.78 11.92 -1.76
CA HIS A 10 1.42 11.16 -2.84
C HIS A 10 2.78 10.63 -2.38
N LEU A 11 3.15 9.43 -2.83
CA LEU A 11 4.48 8.85 -2.61
C LEU A 11 5.22 8.80 -3.95
N LEU A 12 5.95 9.87 -4.28
CA LEU A 12 6.70 10.00 -5.54
C LEU A 12 8.17 9.56 -5.42
N GLY A 13 8.64 9.36 -4.20
CA GLY A 13 10.02 8.97 -3.88
C GLY A 13 10.28 9.12 -2.38
N ILE A 14 11.45 8.65 -1.94
CA ILE A 14 11.81 8.62 -0.51
C ILE A 14 12.64 9.82 -0.05
N ALA A 15 13.21 10.60 -0.97
CA ALA A 15 14.15 11.68 -0.64
C ALA A 15 13.53 12.80 0.21
N GLY A 16 12.22 13.02 0.08
CA GLY A 16 11.50 14.02 0.87
C GLY A 16 10.95 13.50 2.21
N LEU A 17 11.08 12.21 2.49
CA LEU A 17 10.54 11.62 3.70
C LEU A 17 11.47 11.85 4.89
N GLN A 18 10.88 12.22 6.01
CA GLN A 18 11.56 12.27 7.30
C GLN A 18 11.72 10.85 7.86
N PRO A 19 12.75 10.60 8.69
CA PRO A 19 12.99 9.27 9.26
C PRO A 19 11.78 8.67 9.98
N HIS A 20 11.00 9.48 10.71
CA HIS A 20 9.81 9.01 11.41
C HIS A 20 8.66 8.62 10.45
N GLU A 21 8.56 9.26 9.29
CA GLU A 21 7.56 8.92 8.26
C GLU A 21 7.91 7.58 7.59
N ILE A 22 9.21 7.32 7.39
CA ILE A 22 9.69 6.03 6.89
C ILE A 22 9.40 4.92 7.92
N LEU A 23 9.73 5.16 9.19
CA LEU A 23 9.45 4.20 10.26
C LEU A 23 7.97 3.91 10.38
N TYR A 24 7.11 4.93 10.29
CA TYR A 24 5.66 4.75 10.26
C TYR A 24 5.20 3.80 9.14
N LEU A 25 5.72 3.97 7.91
CA LEU A 25 5.39 3.07 6.80
C LEU A 25 5.86 1.63 7.04
N LEU A 26 7.03 1.45 7.66
CA LEU A 26 7.57 0.13 7.99
C LEU A 26 6.77 -0.56 9.10
N ASP A 27 6.37 0.18 10.13
CA ASP A 27 5.54 -0.32 11.23
C ASP A 27 4.13 -0.73 10.73
N GLU A 28 3.53 0.06 9.85
CA GLU A 28 2.27 -0.31 9.19
C GLU A 28 2.44 -1.56 8.31
N ALA A 29 3.54 -1.69 7.58
CA ALA A 29 3.80 -2.86 6.74
C ALA A 29 3.89 -4.17 7.54
N GLU A 30 4.43 -4.15 8.76
CA GLU A 30 4.57 -5.33 9.62
C GLU A 30 3.19 -5.94 9.99
N GLN A 31 2.16 -5.10 10.18
CA GLN A 31 0.80 -5.57 10.44
C GLN A 31 0.26 -6.40 9.27
N TRP A 32 0.56 -6.00 8.04
CA TRP A 32 0.16 -6.71 6.83
C TRP A 32 0.93 -8.02 6.64
N VAL A 33 2.16 -8.13 7.14
CA VAL A 33 2.89 -9.41 7.14
C VAL A 33 2.13 -10.46 7.95
N THR A 34 1.62 -10.07 9.11
CA THR A 34 0.84 -10.97 9.98
C THR A 34 -0.49 -11.36 9.33
N LEU A 35 -1.22 -10.39 8.75
CA LEU A 35 -2.47 -10.67 8.03
C LEU A 35 -2.25 -11.61 6.84
N ASN A 36 -1.19 -11.38 6.06
CA ASN A 36 -0.84 -12.20 4.90
C ASN A 36 -0.54 -13.67 5.25
N ARG A 37 -0.07 -13.92 6.48
CA ARG A 37 0.18 -15.26 7.01
C ARG A 37 -1.07 -15.93 7.58
N SER A 38 -2.14 -15.17 7.83
CA SER A 38 -3.40 -15.68 8.37
C SER A 38 -4.26 -16.38 7.29
N LEU A 39 -5.27 -17.13 7.74
CA LEU A 39 -6.22 -17.81 6.86
C LEU A 39 -7.18 -16.82 6.17
N THR A 40 -7.46 -15.68 6.82
CA THR A 40 -8.34 -14.63 6.29
C THR A 40 -7.50 -13.51 5.72
N LYS A 41 -7.33 -13.50 4.40
CA LYS A 41 -6.46 -12.55 3.69
C LYS A 41 -7.22 -11.36 3.09
N HIS A 42 -8.40 -11.06 3.62
CA HIS A 42 -9.32 -10.04 3.11
C HIS A 42 -9.60 -9.00 4.19
N ASP A 43 -9.48 -7.73 3.82
CA ASP A 43 -9.80 -6.53 4.60
C ASP A 43 -10.57 -5.60 3.65
N ASP A 44 -11.62 -4.91 4.12
CA ASP A 44 -12.52 -4.10 3.26
C ASP A 44 -12.18 -2.60 3.27
N ARG A 45 -10.99 -2.20 3.73
CA ARG A 45 -10.59 -0.78 3.86
C ARG A 45 -10.67 0.02 2.56
N LEU A 46 -10.55 -0.63 1.40
CA LEU A 46 -10.66 -0.01 0.08
C LEU A 46 -11.93 -0.43 -0.69
N ALA A 47 -12.91 -1.05 -0.02
CA ALA A 47 -14.16 -1.48 -0.66
C ALA A 47 -14.86 -0.31 -1.37
N GLY A 48 -15.23 -0.53 -2.64
CA GLY A 48 -15.86 0.48 -3.50
C GLY A 48 -14.90 1.52 -4.08
N LEU A 49 -13.58 1.36 -3.90
CA LEU A 49 -12.57 2.15 -4.57
C LEU A 49 -11.92 1.33 -5.69
N THR A 50 -11.66 1.99 -6.83
CA THR A 50 -10.95 1.38 -7.96
C THR A 50 -9.47 1.73 -7.91
N GLN A 51 -8.60 0.72 -8.04
CA GLN A 51 -7.16 0.93 -8.17
C GLN A 51 -6.72 0.85 -9.63
N ILE A 52 -6.12 1.92 -10.14
CA ILE A 52 -5.61 1.97 -11.51
C ILE A 52 -4.08 1.84 -11.50
N ASN A 53 -3.56 0.79 -12.13
CA ASN A 53 -2.13 0.57 -12.34
C ASN A 53 -1.72 1.05 -13.75
N ALA A 54 -0.98 2.15 -13.84
CA ALA A 54 -0.51 2.71 -15.12
C ALA A 54 1.01 2.48 -15.29
N PHE A 55 1.37 1.51 -16.13
CA PHE A 55 2.76 1.17 -16.44
C PHE A 55 3.06 1.47 -17.92
N PHE A 56 4.04 2.34 -18.17
CA PHE A 56 4.54 2.66 -19.52
C PHE A 56 5.70 1.76 -19.95
N GLU A 57 6.21 0.95 -19.02
CA GLU A 57 7.28 -0.02 -19.21
C GLU A 57 6.91 -1.34 -18.53
N ASN A 58 7.34 -2.46 -19.10
CA ASN A 58 7.01 -3.78 -18.57
C ASN A 58 7.65 -4.00 -17.19
N SER A 59 6.82 -4.22 -16.17
CA SER A 59 7.26 -4.48 -14.79
C SER A 59 6.35 -5.46 -14.06
N THR A 60 6.45 -6.75 -14.41
CA THR A 60 5.55 -7.82 -13.91
C THR A 60 5.49 -7.90 -12.39
N ARG A 61 6.63 -7.81 -11.70
CA ARG A 61 6.66 -7.93 -10.24
C ARG A 61 5.93 -6.76 -9.58
N THR A 62 6.18 -5.55 -10.05
CA THR A 62 5.58 -4.33 -9.49
C THR A 62 4.07 -4.32 -9.71
N LEU A 63 3.62 -4.60 -10.93
CA LEU A 63 2.21 -4.69 -11.27
C LEU A 63 1.49 -5.70 -10.36
N LEU A 64 2.02 -6.92 -10.27
CA LEU A 64 1.41 -7.98 -9.48
C LEU A 64 1.39 -7.64 -7.98
N SER A 65 2.44 -7.00 -7.45
CA SER A 65 2.46 -6.56 -6.05
C SER A 65 1.33 -5.57 -5.75
N PHE A 66 1.10 -4.61 -6.64
CA PHE A 66 0.03 -3.61 -6.48
C PHE A 66 -1.37 -4.22 -6.67
N GLU A 67 -1.57 -5.11 -7.65
CA GLU A 67 -2.85 -5.81 -7.87
C GLU A 67 -3.22 -6.69 -6.67
N ILE A 68 -2.26 -7.47 -6.15
CA ILE A 68 -2.51 -8.35 -4.99
C ILE A 68 -2.84 -7.50 -3.75
N ALA A 69 -2.13 -6.39 -3.53
CA ALA A 69 -2.39 -5.52 -2.39
C ALA A 69 -3.80 -4.90 -2.47
N GLY A 70 -4.16 -4.32 -3.61
CA GLY A 70 -5.49 -3.72 -3.83
C GLY A 70 -6.61 -4.72 -3.59
N LYS A 71 -6.52 -5.91 -4.21
CA LYS A 71 -7.52 -6.97 -4.06
C LYS A 71 -7.68 -7.46 -2.62
N ARG A 72 -6.58 -7.55 -1.86
CA ARG A 72 -6.63 -7.96 -0.44
C ARG A 72 -7.30 -6.92 0.46
N LEU A 73 -7.26 -5.66 0.04
CA LEU A 73 -7.89 -4.53 0.72
C LEU A 73 -9.31 -4.23 0.20
N GLY A 74 -9.83 -5.07 -0.69
CA GLY A 74 -11.19 -4.94 -1.22
C GLY A 74 -11.35 -3.91 -2.33
N ALA A 75 -10.26 -3.42 -2.91
CA ALA A 75 -10.32 -2.54 -4.09
C ALA A 75 -10.68 -3.34 -5.36
N ASP A 76 -11.38 -2.66 -6.27
CA ASP A 76 -11.68 -3.13 -7.63
C ASP A 76 -10.55 -2.83 -8.62
#